data_AF-A0A2V7VBY0-F1
#
_entry.id   AF-A0A2V7VBY0-F1
#
_cell.length_a   1.000
_cell.length_b   1.000
_cell.length_c   1.000
_cell.angle_alpha   90.00
_cell.angle_beta   90.00
_cell.angle_gamma   90.00
#
_symmetry.space_group_name_H-M   'P 1'
#
loop_
_entity.id
_entity.type
_entity.pdbx_description
1 polymer ?
#
loop_
_entity_poly.entity_id
_entity_poly.type
_entity_poly.pdbx_seq_one_letter_code
_entity_poly.pdbx_strand_id
1 'polypeptide(L)'
;MSWINLGEVYYTIHRAAGGKEADVTLAMLRPILALDAVTPERVLAAARIKATHPLAYADAFAIATAAARRAVLLTGDPEITKRSVGCRVEDLRR
;
A
#
# COMPACT_ATOMS: atom_id res chain seq x y z
N MET A 1 2.24 7.36 -0.85
CA MET A 1 1.43 6.12 -0.78
C MET A 1 0.85 5.81 -2.15
N SER A 2 0.59 4.55 -2.52
CA SER A 2 -0.08 4.23 -3.79
C SER A 2 -1.58 4.55 -3.73
N TRP A 3 -2.19 4.92 -4.87
CA TRP A 3 -3.65 4.98 -4.99
C TRP A 3 -4.35 3.65 -4.67
N ILE A 4 -3.70 2.51 -4.95
CA ILE A 4 -4.25 1.18 -4.64
C ILE A 4 -4.41 1.02 -3.11
N ASN A 5 -3.41 1.40 -2.33
CA ASN A 5 -3.48 1.29 -0.86
C ASN A 5 -4.46 2.32 -0.26
N LEU A 6 -4.61 3.50 -0.86
CA LEU A 6 -5.66 4.43 -0.43
C LEU A 6 -7.07 3.88 -0.70
N GLY A 7 -7.24 3.18 -1.82
CA GLY A 7 -8.47 2.45 -2.13
C GLY A 7 -8.77 1.32 -1.13
N GLU A 8 -7.74 0.62 -0.67
CA GLU A 8 -7.86 -0.42 0.36
C GLU A 8 -8.27 0.16 1.73
N VAL A 9 -7.71 1.32 2.11
CA VAL A 9 -8.16 2.08 3.29
C VAL A 9 -9.64 2.46 3.15
N TYR A 10 -10.03 3.02 2.01
CA TYR A 10 -11.43 3.37 1.74
C TYR A 10 -12.35 2.16 1.85
N TYR A 11 -12.01 1.05 1.18
CA TYR A 11 -12.78 -0.19 1.20
C TYR A 11 -12.96 -0.72 2.62
N THR A 12 -11.89 -0.73 3.42
CA THR A 12 -11.89 -1.24 4.79
C THR A 12 -12.86 -0.44 5.66
N ILE A 13 -12.80 0.89 5.57
CA ILE A 13 -13.69 1.78 6.34
C ILE A 13 -15.12 1.67 5.82
N HIS A 14 -15.32 1.64 4.51
CA HIS A 14 -16.64 1.50 3.93
C HIS A 14 -17.31 0.19 4.40
N ARG A 15 -16.55 -0.91 4.48
CA ARG A 15 -17.05 -2.20 4.97
C ARG A 15 -17.38 -2.18 6.46
N ALA A 16 -16.60 -1.47 7.27
CA ALA A 16 -16.74 -1.45 8.73
C ALA A 16 -17.77 -0.40 9.23
N ALA A 17 -17.82 0.78 8.61
CA ALA A 17 -18.53 1.96 9.09
C ALA A 17 -19.43 2.64 8.02
N GLY A 18 -19.46 2.13 6.79
CA GLY A 18 -20.28 2.65 5.70
C GLY A 18 -19.61 3.75 4.87
N GLY A 19 -20.23 4.07 3.72
CA GLY A 19 -19.63 4.95 2.71
C GLY A 19 -19.39 6.38 3.17
N LYS A 20 -20.29 6.94 3.99
CA LYS A 20 -20.13 8.31 4.51
C LYS A 20 -18.83 8.47 5.32
N GLU A 21 -18.53 7.52 6.19
CA GLU A 21 -17.31 7.56 7.01
C GLU A 21 -16.05 7.36 6.17
N ALA A 22 -16.14 6.51 5.14
CA ALA A 22 -15.07 6.29 4.18
C ALA A 22 -14.76 7.55 3.36
N ASP A 23 -15.79 8.26 2.89
CA ASP A 23 -15.66 9.51 2.14
C ASP A 23 -15.04 10.62 3.01
N VAL A 24 -15.49 10.75 4.26
CA VAL A 24 -14.92 11.70 5.24
C VAL A 24 -13.44 11.40 5.48
N THR A 25 -13.10 10.13 5.70
CA THR A 25 -11.70 9.73 5.91
C THR A 25 -10.84 9.98 4.68
N LEU A 26 -11.35 9.69 3.48
CA LEU A 26 -10.65 9.96 2.23
C LEU A 26 -10.39 11.47 2.07
N ALA A 27 -11.38 12.31 2.36
CA ALA A 27 -11.23 13.77 2.30
C ALA A 27 -10.19 14.30 3.28
N MET A 28 -10.08 13.71 4.49
CA MET A 28 -9.07 14.07 5.48
C MET A 28 -7.65 13.63 5.07
N LEU A 29 -7.50 12.44 4.48
CA LEU A 29 -6.19 11.88 4.15
C LEU A 29 -5.58 12.46 2.87
N ARG A 30 -6.40 12.76 1.84
CA ARG A 30 -5.88 13.19 0.53
C ARG A 30 -4.94 14.40 0.57
N PRO A 31 -5.20 15.48 1.33
CA PRO A 31 -4.34 16.67 1.34
C PRO A 31 -2.95 16.44 1.96
N ILE A 32 -2.82 15.44 2.84
CA ILE A 32 -1.57 15.17 3.57
C ILE A 32 -0.74 14.04 2.95
N LEU A 33 -1.27 13.37 1.92
CA LEU A 33 -0.61 12.25 1.27
C LEU A 33 -0.07 12.63 -0.11
N ALA A 34 1.22 12.37 -0.33
CA ALA A 34 1.77 12.29 -1.68
C ALA A 34 1.37 10.95 -2.33
N LEU A 35 0.37 11.00 -3.21
CA LEU A 35 -0.17 9.80 -3.88
C LEU A 35 0.60 9.48 -5.17
N ASP A 36 1.05 8.23 -5.28
CA ASP A 36 1.73 7.69 -6.45
C ASP A 36 0.71 7.15 -7.44
N ALA A 37 0.79 7.62 -8.69
CA ALA A 37 -0.09 7.19 -9.77
C ALA A 37 0.08 5.70 -10.11
N VAL A 38 -1.01 5.07 -10.54
CA VAL A 38 -0.98 3.69 -11.05
C VAL A 38 -0.59 3.73 -12.52
N THR A 39 0.68 3.51 -12.82
CA THR A 39 1.20 3.43 -14.19
C THR A 39 1.37 1.96 -14.63
N PRO A 40 1.43 1.66 -15.95
CA PRO A 40 1.72 0.31 -16.42
C PRO A 40 3.00 -0.27 -15.83
N GLU A 41 4.06 0.54 -15.68
CA GLU A 41 5.32 0.12 -15.08
C GLU A 41 5.14 -0.28 -13.61
N ARG A 42 4.34 0.50 -12.86
CA ARG A 42 4.01 0.19 -11.46
C ARG A 42 3.21 -1.11 -11.35
N VAL A 43 2.22 -1.30 -12.23
CA VAL A 43 1.38 -2.51 -12.29
C VAL A 43 2.25 -3.74 -12.54
N LEU A 44 3.12 -3.71 -13.56
CA LEU A 44 4.01 -4.82 -13.87
C LEU A 44 5.04 -5.09 -12.76
N ALA A 45 5.53 -4.04 -12.08
CA ALA A 45 6.41 -4.20 -10.93
C ALA A 45 5.70 -4.92 -9.77
N ALA A 46 4.47 -4.52 -9.42
CA ALA A 46 3.67 -5.18 -8.39
C ALA A 46 3.35 -6.64 -8.78
N ALA A 47 3.01 -6.91 -10.04
CA ALA A 47 2.79 -8.27 -10.54
C ALA A 47 4.02 -9.18 -10.38
N ARG A 48 5.22 -8.68 -10.71
CA ARG A 48 6.47 -9.41 -10.48
C ARG A 48 6.73 -9.68 -9.00
N ILE A 49 6.50 -8.69 -8.13
CA ILE A 49 6.64 -8.86 -6.67
C ILE A 49 5.69 -9.96 -6.16
N LYS A 50 4.42 -9.94 -6.56
CA LYS A 50 3.43 -10.97 -6.20
C LYS A 50 3.73 -12.36 -6.78
N ALA A 51 4.37 -12.42 -7.95
CA ALA A 51 4.81 -13.69 -8.53
C ALA A 51 5.96 -14.32 -7.73
N THR A 52 6.85 -13.49 -7.17
CA THR A 52 7.98 -13.94 -6.35
C THR A 52 7.60 -14.16 -4.88
N HIS A 53 6.60 -13.44 -4.37
CA HIS A 53 6.17 -13.49 -2.97
C HIS A 53 4.65 -13.70 -2.91
N PRO A 54 4.16 -14.69 -2.13
CA PRO A 54 2.73 -14.95 -1.97
C PRO A 54 2.06 -13.87 -1.10
N LEU A 55 1.90 -12.66 -1.64
CA LEU A 55 1.33 -11.49 -0.99
C LEU A 55 0.01 -11.09 -1.66
N ALA A 56 -0.83 -10.32 -0.97
CA ALA A 56 -1.96 -9.67 -1.64
C ALA A 56 -1.45 -8.68 -2.70
N TYR A 57 -2.30 -8.35 -3.67
CA TYR A 57 -1.87 -7.47 -4.76
C TYR A 57 -1.67 -6.03 -4.28
N ALA A 58 -2.47 -5.57 -3.31
CA ALA A 58 -2.31 -4.27 -2.68
C ALA A 58 -0.98 -4.14 -1.91
N ASP A 59 -0.54 -5.20 -1.22
CA ASP A 59 0.78 -5.26 -0.57
C ASP A 59 1.91 -5.18 -1.59
N ALA A 60 1.78 -5.93 -2.69
CA ALA A 60 2.76 -5.86 -3.77
C ALA A 60 2.85 -4.45 -4.38
N PHE A 61 1.73 -3.71 -4.45
CA PHE A 61 1.73 -2.30 -4.85
C PHE A 61 2.41 -1.39 -3.82
N ALA A 62 2.18 -1.61 -2.53
CA ALA A 62 2.84 -0.85 -1.46
C ALA A 62 4.36 -1.00 -1.57
N ILE A 63 4.84 -2.24 -1.72
CA ILE A 63 6.25 -2.57 -1.92
C ILE A 63 6.78 -1.92 -3.20
N ALA A 64 6.09 -2.08 -4.34
CA ALA A 64 6.51 -1.53 -5.62
C ALA A 64 6.66 0.00 -5.56
N THR A 65 5.68 0.69 -4.95
CA THR A 65 5.69 2.13 -4.77
C THR A 65 6.84 2.57 -3.86
N ALA A 66 7.06 1.90 -2.73
CA ALA A 66 8.17 2.21 -1.84
C ALA A 66 9.53 2.04 -2.54
N ALA A 67 9.73 0.94 -3.27
CA ALA A 67 10.95 0.66 -4.01
C ALA A 67 11.28 1.77 -5.02
N ALA A 68 10.33 2.16 -5.88
CA ALA A 68 10.59 3.16 -6.91
C ALA A 68 10.75 4.58 -6.37
N ARG A 69 10.17 4.89 -5.21
CA ARG A 69 10.38 6.17 -4.53
C ARG A 69 11.59 6.16 -3.60
N ARG A 70 12.30 5.03 -3.49
CA ARG A 70 13.38 4.82 -2.50
C ARG A 70 12.94 5.17 -1.08
N ALA A 71 11.66 4.92 -0.79
CA ALA A 71 11.04 5.19 0.50
C ALA A 71 11.14 3.96 1.41
N VAL A 72 10.84 4.16 2.70
CA VAL A 72 10.66 3.09 3.67
C VAL A 72 9.20 2.68 3.66
N LEU A 73 8.92 1.39 3.52
CA LEU A 73 7.59 0.82 3.68
C LEU A 73 7.32 0.62 5.17
N LEU A 74 6.38 1.37 5.72
CA LEU A 74 5.88 1.19 7.08
C LEU A 74 4.74 0.19 7.05
N THR A 75 4.86 -0.94 7.77
CA THR A 75 3.80 -1.94 7.85
C THR A 75 3.92 -2.78 9.12
N GLY A 76 2.79 -3.21 9.67
CA GLY A 76 2.74 -4.19 10.76
C GLY A 76 2.56 -5.63 10.26
N ASP A 77 2.45 -5.85 8.95
CA ASP A 77 2.16 -7.17 8.39
C ASP A 77 3.36 -8.13 8.56
N PRO A 78 3.20 -9.26 9.31
CA PRO A 78 4.23 -10.29 9.41
C PRO A 78 4.65 -10.87 8.06
N GLU A 79 3.77 -10.93 7.07
CA GLU A 79 4.08 -11.47 5.74
C GLU A 79 5.14 -10.62 5.03
N ILE A 80 5.15 -9.31 5.27
CA ILE A 80 6.11 -8.37 4.69
C ILE A 80 7.33 -8.21 5.60
N THR A 81 7.12 -7.94 6.90
CA THR A 81 8.19 -7.58 7.85
C THR A 81 9.22 -8.69 8.12
N LYS A 82 8.86 -9.96 7.90
CA LYS A 82 9.73 -11.11 8.16
C LYS A 82 10.58 -11.54 6.96
N ARG A 83 10.54 -10.82 5.84
CA ARG A 83 11.31 -11.18 4.63
C ARG A 83 11.82 -9.94 3.90
N SER A 84 12.84 -10.12 3.05
CA SER A 84 13.34 -9.02 2.21
C SER A 84 12.42 -8.82 1.01
N VAL A 85 11.80 -7.65 0.91
CA VAL A 85 10.82 -7.31 -0.13
C VAL A 85 11.26 -6.11 -0.96
N GLY A 86 12.37 -6.19 -1.69
CA GLY A 86 12.76 -5.21 -2.73
C GLY A 86 12.83 -3.71 -2.34
N CYS A 87 12.63 -3.37 -1.07
CA CYS A 87 12.62 -2.03 -0.49
C CYS A 87 12.95 -2.11 1.00
N ARG A 88 13.25 -0.97 1.62
CA ARG A 88 13.45 -0.89 3.07
C ARG A 88 12.09 -1.01 3.77
N VAL A 89 12.01 -1.80 4.83
CA VAL A 89 10.80 -2.01 5.62
C VAL A 89 11.07 -1.63 7.08
N GLU A 90 10.11 -0.97 7.71
CA GLU A 90 10.07 -0.73 9.14
C GLU A 90 8.79 -1.36 9.72
N ASP A 91 8.97 -2.15 10.79
CA ASP A 91 7.90 -2.90 11.44
C ASP A 91 7.19 -2.02 12.46
N LEU A 92 5.94 -1.67 12.18
CA LEU A 92 5.13 -0.78 13.05
C LEU A 92 4.65 -1.44 14.36
N ARG A 93 4.95 -2.73 14.58
CA ARG A 93 4.61 -3.43 15.83
C ARG A 93 5.69 -3.31 16.90
N ARG A 94 6.82 -2.66 16.59
CA ARG A 94 7.97 -2.50 17.48
C ARG A 94 7.95 -1.17 18.20
#